data_AF-A0A7V3F6B9-F1
#
_entry.id   AF-A0A7V3F6B9-F1
#
_cell.length_a   1.000
_cell.length_b   1.000
_cell.length_c   1.000
_cell.angle_alpha   90.00
_cell.angle_beta   90.00
_cell.angle_gamma   90.00
#
_symmetry.space_group_name_H-M   'P 1'
#
loop_
_entity.id
_entity.type
_entity.pdbx_description
1 polymer ?
#
loop_
_entity_poly.entity_id
_entity_poly.type
_entity_poly.pdbx_seq_one_letter_code
_entity_poly.pdbx_strand_id
1 'polypeptide(L)'
;MYSNKLPVHGCTAIRDICPICGLEMMLRQLLMNRANISGGRFEGRQTRYLYFYPTYFFTPETLEVFRTVHNRLKRIGFTELRRQLVGSDAEGKPAVRLDPRTLQRLEPLLLSPEDLTNSEDDRYVRMRFPEHEPITFYFLGIPPRSRDAKDAEAWVHPAFLALLLPICLDVKVVASASPLPLLLEADEITETVFLDGAHSFVKALVGQERVNIDQILPCLRRLVIGYLVHLDANSRQGRAGWDYRWSEIPPLARDLAADSAYACFYLKQWQRSAGADSVPTERAQR
;
A
#
# COMPACT_ATOMS: atom_id res chain seq x y z
N MET A 1 0.28 2.51 -28.93
CA MET A 1 1.62 2.95 -28.49
C MET A 1 1.92 4.21 -29.29
N TYR A 2 2.01 5.38 -28.64
CA TYR A 2 2.24 6.63 -29.35
C TYR A 2 3.68 6.67 -29.85
N SER A 3 3.86 6.89 -31.15
CA SER A 3 5.15 7.04 -31.79
C SER A 3 5.46 8.54 -31.85
N ASN A 4 6.64 8.96 -31.40
CA ASN A 4 7.14 10.35 -31.44
C ASN A 4 7.22 10.98 -32.84
N LYS A 5 6.72 10.31 -33.88
CA LYS A 5 6.71 10.75 -35.27
C LYS A 5 5.41 11.43 -35.71
N LEU A 6 4.42 11.58 -34.82
CA LEU A 6 3.14 12.21 -35.14
C LEU A 6 3.13 13.68 -34.69
N PRO A 7 2.90 14.65 -35.59
CA PRO A 7 2.78 16.05 -35.23
C PRO A 7 1.57 16.25 -34.31
N VAL A 8 1.68 17.17 -33.36
CA VAL A 8 0.67 17.48 -32.31
C VAL A 8 -0.69 17.90 -32.91
N HIS A 9 -0.74 18.21 -34.20
CA HIS A 9 -1.94 18.62 -34.94
C HIS A 9 -2.57 17.48 -35.80
N GLY A 10 -1.99 16.28 -35.76
CA GLY A 10 -2.47 15.13 -36.53
C GLY A 10 -3.70 14.50 -35.88
N CYS A 11 -4.90 14.77 -36.42
CA CYS A 11 -6.16 14.19 -35.97
C CYS A 11 -6.35 12.70 -36.32
N THR A 12 -5.31 11.99 -36.76
CA THR A 12 -5.35 10.56 -37.04
C THR A 12 -4.81 9.75 -35.87
N ALA A 13 -5.47 9.87 -34.72
CA ALA A 13 -5.24 8.97 -33.60
C ALA A 13 -5.86 7.60 -33.93
N ILE A 14 -5.09 6.52 -33.79
CA ILE A 14 -5.49 5.12 -34.12
C ILE A 14 -6.67 4.61 -33.27
N ARG A 15 -7.09 5.37 -32.25
CA ARG A 15 -8.30 5.21 -31.42
C ARG A 15 -8.68 6.61 -30.95
N ASP A 16 -9.96 6.99 -31.01
CA ASP A 16 -10.53 8.31 -30.68
C ASP A 16 -10.24 8.77 -29.23
N ILE A 17 -8.98 9.00 -28.89
CA ILE A 17 -8.56 9.57 -27.61
C ILE A 17 -8.64 11.08 -27.79
N CYS A 18 -9.39 11.75 -26.92
CA CYS A 18 -9.55 13.19 -26.99
C CYS A 18 -8.18 13.91 -26.96
N PRO A 19 -7.97 15.04 -27.66
CA PRO A 19 -6.67 15.72 -27.69
C PRO A 19 -6.13 16.08 -26.29
N ILE A 20 -7.04 16.43 -25.37
CA ILE A 20 -6.72 16.68 -23.95
C ILE A 20 -6.21 15.41 -23.27
N CYS A 21 -6.89 14.30 -23.50
CA CYS A 21 -6.55 12.98 -22.99
C CYS A 21 -5.17 12.52 -23.53
N GLY A 22 -4.89 12.81 -24.81
CA GLY A 22 -3.60 12.58 -25.44
C GLY A 22 -2.47 13.41 -24.81
N LEU A 23 -2.72 14.70 -24.57
CA LEU A 23 -1.77 15.59 -23.90
C LEU A 23 -1.52 15.16 -22.45
N GLU A 24 -2.56 14.80 -21.70
CA GLU A 24 -2.46 14.28 -20.34
C GLU A 24 -1.62 13.00 -20.29
N MET A 25 -1.86 12.06 -21.22
CA MET A 25 -1.05 10.84 -21.35
C MET A 25 0.42 11.16 -21.65
N MET A 26 0.70 12.14 -22.50
CA MET A 26 2.07 12.60 -22.78
C MET A 26 2.74 13.21 -21.54
N LEU A 27 2.06 14.10 -20.82
CA LEU A 27 2.58 14.73 -19.61
C LEU A 27 2.86 13.68 -18.52
N ARG A 28 1.97 12.69 -18.35
CA ARG A 28 2.21 11.54 -17.47
C ARG A 28 3.46 10.76 -17.88
N GLN A 29 3.64 10.47 -19.16
CA GLN A 29 4.85 9.78 -19.65
C GLN A 29 6.12 10.61 -19.42
N LEU A 30 6.07 11.93 -19.58
CA LEU A 30 7.21 12.81 -19.32
C LEU A 30 7.57 12.87 -17.83
N LEU A 31 6.57 12.99 -16.95
CA LEU A 31 6.77 12.92 -15.50
C LEU A 31 7.39 11.58 -15.09
N MET A 32 6.98 10.48 -15.71
CA MET A 32 7.45 9.13 -15.36
C MET A 32 8.77 8.75 -16.04
N ASN A 33 9.13 9.40 -17.17
CA ASN A 33 10.49 9.32 -17.72
C ASN A 33 11.52 9.83 -16.70
N ARG A 34 11.19 10.88 -15.93
CA ARG A 34 12.05 11.33 -14.82
C ARG A 34 12.20 10.27 -13.72
N ALA A 35 11.24 9.36 -13.62
CA ALA A 35 11.26 8.23 -12.70
C ALA A 35 11.77 6.92 -13.35
N ASN A 36 12.44 6.98 -14.51
CA ASN A 36 13.00 5.85 -15.26
C ASN A 36 12.00 4.74 -15.63
N ILE A 37 10.71 5.04 -15.71
CA ILE A 37 9.67 4.07 -16.08
C ILE A 37 8.94 4.58 -17.32
N SER A 38 9.44 4.16 -18.49
CA SER A 38 8.88 4.53 -19.79
C SER A 38 8.21 3.33 -20.49
N GLY A 39 7.18 3.61 -21.29
CA GLY A 39 6.59 2.65 -22.23
C GLY A 39 5.10 2.33 -22.03
N GLY A 40 4.47 1.81 -23.09
CA GLY A 40 3.02 1.53 -23.16
C GLY A 40 2.49 0.44 -22.21
N ARG A 41 3.36 -0.18 -21.41
CA ARG A 41 2.97 -1.15 -20.36
C ARG A 41 2.75 -0.50 -18.99
N PHE A 42 2.97 0.82 -18.87
CA PHE A 42 2.84 1.54 -17.61
C PHE A 42 1.40 1.62 -17.10
N GLU A 43 0.44 1.98 -17.96
CA GLU A 43 -0.98 2.07 -17.58
C GLU A 43 -1.52 0.71 -17.12
N GLY A 44 -1.05 -0.38 -17.73
CA GLY A 44 -1.38 -1.74 -17.32
C GLY A 44 -0.79 -2.17 -15.97
N ARG A 45 0.17 -1.43 -15.40
CA ARG A 45 0.77 -1.79 -14.10
C ARG A 45 -0.12 -1.43 -12.92
N GLN A 46 -1.19 -0.65 -13.08
CA GLN A 46 -2.06 -0.23 -11.97
C GLN A 46 -1.27 0.29 -10.74
N THR A 47 -0.26 1.14 -10.98
CA THR A 47 0.49 1.78 -9.90
C THR A 47 -0.41 2.69 -9.06
N ARG A 48 -0.18 2.73 -7.75
CA ARG A 48 -0.82 3.70 -6.85
C ARG A 48 0.25 4.57 -6.22
N TYR A 49 -0.09 5.82 -5.96
CA TYR A 49 0.88 6.84 -5.60
C TYR A 49 0.64 7.29 -4.17
N LEU A 50 1.72 7.40 -3.41
CA LEU A 50 1.75 8.05 -2.11
C LEU A 50 2.50 9.37 -2.22
N TYR A 51 1.87 10.42 -1.73
CA TYR A 51 2.46 11.73 -1.55
C TYR A 51 2.69 11.96 -0.07
N PHE A 52 3.92 12.28 0.30
CA PHE A 52 4.29 12.56 1.69
C PHE A 52 4.51 14.05 1.84
N TYR A 53 3.81 14.64 2.80
CA TYR A 53 3.92 16.05 3.16
C TYR A 53 4.40 16.11 4.62
N PRO A 54 5.71 16.36 4.83
CA PRO A 54 6.26 16.51 6.18
C PRO A 54 5.57 17.62 6.96
N THR A 55 5.28 17.38 8.25
CA THR A 55 4.60 18.35 9.12
C THR A 55 5.57 19.27 9.86
N TYR A 56 6.86 18.93 9.88
CA TYR A 56 7.94 19.69 10.51
C TYR A 56 8.72 20.53 9.50
N PHE A 57 9.29 21.63 9.98
CA PHE A 57 10.14 22.51 9.17
C PHE A 57 11.40 21.78 8.68
N PHE A 58 11.72 21.95 7.39
CA PHE A 58 12.91 21.36 6.77
C PHE A 58 14.19 21.99 7.33
N THR A 59 14.76 21.35 8.35
CA THR A 59 16.20 21.47 8.57
C THR A 59 16.94 20.56 7.57
N PRO A 60 18.19 20.87 7.19
CA PRO A 60 18.98 20.01 6.31
C PRO A 60 19.06 18.56 6.82
N GLU A 61 19.16 18.36 8.13
CA GLU A 61 19.27 17.05 8.78
C GLU A 61 17.99 16.24 8.64
N THR A 62 16.82 16.86 8.88
CA THR A 62 15.52 16.18 8.75
C THR A 62 15.21 15.82 7.29
N LEU A 63 15.64 16.67 6.35
CA LEU A 63 15.58 16.39 4.92
C LEU A 63 16.45 15.18 4.54
N GLU A 64 17.65 15.07 5.10
CA GLU A 64 18.57 13.95 4.86
C GLU A 64 18.00 12.62 5.41
N VAL A 65 17.43 12.65 6.61
CA VAL A 65 16.73 11.50 7.20
C VAL A 65 15.57 11.08 6.31
N PHE A 66 14.72 12.02 5.88
CA PHE A 66 13.58 11.68 5.04
C PHE A 66 14.01 11.17 3.66
N ARG A 67 15.07 11.72 3.06
CA ARG A 67 15.64 11.19 1.81
C ARG A 67 16.14 9.77 1.98
N THR A 68 16.80 9.48 3.10
CA THR A 68 17.28 8.14 3.42
C THR A 68 16.11 7.17 3.56
N VAL A 69 15.08 7.54 4.32
CA VAL A 69 13.84 6.76 4.46
C VAL A 69 13.18 6.56 3.11
N HIS A 70 13.02 7.64 2.34
CA HIS A 70 12.44 7.59 1.01
C HIS A 70 13.20 6.58 0.17
N ASN A 71 14.48 6.79 -0.10
CA ASN A 71 15.27 5.94 -0.99
C ASN A 71 15.38 4.48 -0.54
N ARG A 72 15.34 4.21 0.77
CA ARG A 72 15.51 2.86 1.33
C ARG A 72 14.21 2.14 1.66
N LEU A 73 13.04 2.78 1.53
CA LEU A 73 11.77 2.14 1.85
C LEU A 73 11.56 0.90 0.98
N LYS A 74 11.48 -0.28 1.60
CA LYS A 74 11.30 -1.56 0.92
C LYS A 74 9.83 -1.98 0.89
N ARG A 75 9.51 -2.90 -0.02
CA ARG A 75 8.22 -3.56 -0.04
C ARG A 75 8.12 -4.60 1.07
N ILE A 76 7.00 -4.58 1.78
CA ILE A 76 6.74 -5.52 2.88
C ILE A 76 6.04 -6.76 2.32
N GLY A 77 6.56 -7.94 2.66
CA GLY A 77 5.86 -9.20 2.46
C GLY A 77 4.77 -9.38 3.51
N PHE A 78 3.54 -9.67 3.10
CA PHE A 78 2.43 -9.83 4.06
C PHE A 78 2.52 -11.12 4.90
N THR A 79 3.26 -12.12 4.42
CA THR A 79 3.66 -13.28 5.24
C THR A 79 4.58 -12.87 6.38
N GLU A 80 5.53 -11.98 6.09
CA GLU A 80 6.48 -11.44 7.07
C GLU A 80 5.76 -10.55 8.08
N LEU A 81 4.86 -9.70 7.59
CA LEU A 81 3.98 -8.89 8.45
C LEU A 81 3.19 -9.78 9.42
N ARG A 82 2.56 -10.86 8.92
CA ARG A 82 1.84 -11.81 9.78
C ARG A 82 2.76 -12.44 10.83
N ARG A 83 3.98 -12.85 10.43
CA ARG A 83 4.98 -13.47 11.34
C ARG A 83 5.33 -12.55 12.52
N GLN A 84 5.45 -11.25 12.29
CA GLN A 84 5.82 -10.29 13.33
C GLN A 84 4.64 -9.86 14.20
N LEU A 85 3.44 -9.77 13.63
CA LEU A 85 2.26 -9.30 14.34
C LEU A 85 1.54 -10.40 15.12
N VAL A 86 1.62 -11.65 14.68
CA VAL A 86 0.97 -12.80 15.32
C VAL A 86 2.01 -13.59 16.10
N GLY A 87 1.85 -13.67 17.41
CA GLY A 87 2.74 -14.45 18.29
C GLY A 87 2.01 -14.99 19.51
N SER A 88 2.76 -15.61 20.41
CA SER A 88 2.23 -16.03 21.72
C SER A 88 2.48 -14.95 22.76
N ASP A 89 1.49 -14.66 23.60
CA ASP A 89 1.63 -13.77 24.73
C ASP A 89 2.45 -14.41 25.87
N ALA A 90 2.74 -13.67 26.94
CA ALA A 90 3.47 -14.16 28.12
C ALA A 90 2.86 -15.42 28.75
N GLU A 91 1.57 -15.65 28.53
CA GLU A 91 0.80 -16.81 29.00
C GLU A 91 0.70 -17.95 27.96
N GLY A 92 1.40 -17.84 26.82
CA GLY A 92 1.36 -18.83 25.74
C GLY A 92 0.11 -18.79 24.86
N LYS A 93 -0.83 -17.85 25.10
CA LYS A 93 -2.04 -17.67 24.28
C LYS A 93 -1.71 -16.95 22.96
N PRO A 94 -2.33 -17.31 21.83
CA PRO A 94 -2.15 -16.59 20.57
C PRO A 94 -2.69 -15.16 20.71
N ALA A 95 -1.85 -14.17 20.41
CA ALA A 95 -2.19 -12.76 20.50
C ALA A 95 -1.70 -12.00 19.25
N VAL A 96 -2.48 -10.99 18.84
CA VAL A 96 -2.12 -10.08 17.75
C VAL A 96 -1.64 -8.76 18.35
N ARG A 97 -0.39 -8.40 18.10
CA ARG A 97 0.25 -7.20 18.66
C ARG A 97 0.16 -6.04 17.68
N LEU A 98 -0.78 -5.13 17.91
CA LEU A 98 -1.02 -3.94 17.07
C LEU A 98 -0.77 -2.63 17.82
N ASP A 99 0.20 -2.64 18.73
CA ASP A 99 0.62 -1.46 19.46
C ASP A 99 1.53 -0.58 18.60
N PRO A 100 1.51 0.75 18.76
CA PRO A 100 2.34 1.66 17.99
C PRO A 100 3.82 1.30 18.00
N ARG A 101 4.34 0.86 19.17
CA ARG A 101 5.74 0.44 19.33
C ARG A 101 6.10 -0.77 18.48
N THR A 102 5.18 -1.72 18.32
CA THR A 102 5.39 -2.90 17.47
C THR A 102 5.32 -2.50 16.00
N LEU A 103 4.36 -1.67 15.63
CA LEU A 103 4.17 -1.18 14.26
C LEU A 103 5.36 -0.33 13.77
N GLN A 104 5.98 0.47 14.65
CA GLN A 104 7.19 1.23 14.35
C GLN A 104 8.45 0.37 14.23
N ARG A 105 8.44 -0.85 14.79
CA ARG A 105 9.59 -1.78 14.82
C ARG A 105 9.50 -2.91 13.80
N LEU A 106 8.61 -2.78 12.81
CA LEU A 106 8.50 -3.77 11.74
C LEU A 106 9.83 -3.88 11.00
N GLU A 107 10.46 -5.07 11.05
CA GLU A 107 11.81 -5.28 10.51
C GLU A 107 11.98 -4.80 9.05
N PRO A 108 11.01 -5.01 8.13
CA PRO A 108 11.16 -4.58 6.73
C PRO A 108 11.19 -3.06 6.53
N LEU A 109 10.84 -2.29 7.57
CA LEU A 109 10.85 -0.83 7.55
C LEU A 109 12.01 -0.22 8.34
N LEU A 110 12.76 -1.05 9.08
CA LEU A 110 13.95 -0.59 9.78
C LEU A 110 15.08 -0.33 8.77
N LEU A 111 15.71 0.84 8.90
CA LEU A 111 16.81 1.23 8.04
C LEU A 111 18.11 0.58 8.54
N SER A 112 18.73 -0.28 7.74
CA SER A 112 20.08 -0.79 8.02
C SER A 112 21.14 0.17 7.46
N PRO A 113 22.27 0.39 8.16
CA PRO A 113 23.37 1.21 7.66
C PRO A 113 23.98 0.67 6.35
N GLU A 114 23.96 -0.65 6.20
CA GLU A 114 24.59 -1.43 5.12
C GLU A 114 23.73 -1.55 3.86
N ASP A 115 22.47 -1.10 3.91
CA ASP A 115 21.55 -1.11 2.77
C ASP A 115 21.90 0.01 1.76
N LEU A 116 23.07 -0.10 1.14
CA LEU A 116 23.34 0.55 -0.15
C LEU A 116 22.58 -0.27 -1.19
N THR A 117 21.35 0.16 -1.48
CA THR A 117 20.39 -0.50 -2.36
C THR A 117 21.03 -1.07 -3.63
N ASN A 118 21.02 -2.40 -3.77
CA ASN A 118 21.09 -3.04 -5.08
C ASN A 118 19.84 -2.60 -5.86
N SER A 119 20.04 -1.75 -6.87
CA SER A 119 18.98 -1.11 -7.66
C SER A 119 18.07 -2.10 -8.41
N GLU A 120 18.38 -3.40 -8.44
CA GLU A 120 17.67 -4.39 -9.24
C GLU A 120 16.35 -4.88 -8.62
N ASP A 121 16.20 -4.78 -7.29
CA ASP A 121 14.99 -5.26 -6.59
C ASP A 121 14.02 -4.14 -6.16
N ASP A 122 14.41 -2.86 -6.27
CA ASP A 122 13.50 -1.75 -5.99
C ASP A 122 12.54 -1.54 -7.17
N ARG A 123 11.29 -1.99 -6.99
CA ARG A 123 10.22 -1.80 -7.97
C ARG A 123 9.44 -0.51 -7.78
N TYR A 124 9.75 0.28 -6.75
CA TYR A 124 9.05 1.53 -6.53
C TYR A 124 9.44 2.59 -7.56
N VAL A 125 8.44 3.40 -7.91
CA VAL A 125 8.61 4.57 -8.78
C VAL A 125 8.90 5.75 -7.88
N ARG A 126 10.06 6.39 -8.04
CA ARG A 126 10.48 7.52 -7.20
C ARG A 126 10.82 8.70 -8.07
N MET A 127 10.42 9.89 -7.65
CA MET A 127 10.95 11.12 -8.22
C MET A 127 12.22 11.46 -7.45
N ARG A 128 13.34 11.56 -8.16
CA ARG A 128 14.60 12.02 -7.58
C ARG A 128 14.61 13.54 -7.61
N PHE A 129 14.75 14.13 -6.43
CA PHE A 129 14.90 15.57 -6.26
C PHE A 129 16.38 15.92 -6.11
N PRO A 130 16.83 17.10 -6.60
CA PRO A 130 18.20 17.57 -6.41
C PRO A 130 18.57 17.70 -4.93
N GLU A 131 19.84 17.47 -4.59
CA GLU A 131 20.27 17.41 -3.19
C GLU A 131 20.15 18.74 -2.44
N HIS A 132 20.24 19.87 -3.14
CA HIS A 132 20.28 21.19 -2.51
C HIS A 132 18.96 21.95 -2.59
N GLU A 133 17.90 21.32 -3.11
CA GLU A 133 16.58 21.96 -3.19
C GLU A 133 15.73 21.62 -1.96
N PRO A 134 15.05 22.62 -1.36
CA PRO A 134 14.00 22.37 -0.37
C PRO A 134 12.84 21.67 -1.08
N ILE A 135 12.47 20.49 -0.59
CA ILE A 135 11.43 19.65 -1.19
C ILE A 135 10.15 19.87 -0.39
N THR A 136 9.04 20.27 -1.01
CA THR A 136 7.76 20.45 -0.29
C THR A 136 7.00 19.15 -0.08
N PHE A 137 7.20 18.16 -0.96
CA PHE A 137 6.57 16.85 -0.88
C PHE A 137 7.45 15.76 -1.49
N TYR A 138 7.27 14.53 -1.03
CA TYR A 138 7.90 13.36 -1.62
C TYR A 138 6.88 12.48 -2.33
N PHE A 139 7.33 11.76 -3.35
CA PHE A 139 6.48 10.95 -4.21
C PHE A 139 6.95 9.52 -4.29
N LEU A 140 6.03 8.59 -4.07
CA LEU A 140 6.28 7.15 -4.16
C LEU A 140 5.16 6.46 -4.96
N GLY A 141 5.48 5.94 -6.14
CA GLY A 141 4.62 5.02 -6.87
C GLY A 141 4.87 3.57 -6.49
N ILE A 142 3.82 2.88 -6.07
CA ILE A 142 3.83 1.49 -5.63
C ILE A 142 3.13 0.64 -6.69
N PRO A 143 3.86 -0.17 -7.47
CA PRO A 143 3.22 -1.12 -8.35
C PRO A 143 2.71 -2.35 -7.57
N PRO A 144 1.62 -2.98 -8.02
CA PRO A 144 1.17 -4.27 -7.51
C PRO A 144 2.23 -5.35 -7.72
N ARG A 145 2.06 -6.49 -7.03
CA ARG A 145 3.03 -7.58 -7.10
C ARG A 145 2.84 -8.38 -8.40
N SER A 146 1.58 -8.67 -8.72
CA SER A 146 1.21 -9.30 -9.98
C SER A 146 1.21 -8.30 -11.14
N ARG A 147 1.60 -8.77 -12.32
CA ARG A 147 1.54 -7.99 -13.56
C ARG A 147 0.10 -7.74 -14.02
N ASP A 148 -0.80 -8.68 -13.74
CA ASP A 148 -2.22 -8.62 -14.09
C ASP A 148 -3.07 -8.43 -12.84
N ALA A 149 -2.56 -7.63 -11.90
CA ALA A 149 -3.26 -7.34 -10.65
C ALA A 149 -4.58 -6.64 -10.92
N LYS A 150 -5.61 -7.05 -10.16
CA LYS A 150 -6.88 -6.34 -10.14
C LYS A 150 -6.74 -5.06 -9.30
N ASP A 151 -7.67 -4.13 -9.50
CA ASP A 151 -7.68 -2.84 -8.81
C ASP A 151 -7.61 -3.00 -7.27
N ALA A 152 -8.31 -3.98 -6.72
CA ALA A 152 -8.26 -4.29 -5.29
C ALA A 152 -6.84 -4.63 -4.81
N GLU A 153 -6.11 -5.48 -5.55
CA GLU A 153 -4.75 -5.88 -5.20
C GLU A 153 -3.76 -4.70 -5.26
N ALA A 154 -3.95 -3.79 -6.21
CA ALA A 154 -3.13 -2.59 -6.34
C ALA A 154 -3.24 -1.66 -5.12
N TRP A 155 -4.39 -1.63 -4.44
CA TRP A 155 -4.63 -0.79 -3.27
C TRP A 155 -4.19 -1.39 -1.93
N VAL A 156 -3.90 -2.69 -1.86
CA VAL A 156 -3.57 -3.37 -0.60
C VAL A 156 -2.34 -2.76 0.09
N HIS A 157 -1.24 -2.62 -0.63
CA HIS A 157 0.01 -2.10 -0.06
C HIS A 157 -0.01 -0.57 0.17
N PRO A 158 -0.48 0.25 -0.80
CA PRO A 158 -0.62 1.69 -0.60
C PRO A 158 -1.52 2.06 0.58
N ALA A 159 -2.68 1.41 0.74
CA ALA A 159 -3.59 1.70 1.86
C ALA A 159 -2.94 1.39 3.21
N PHE A 160 -2.15 0.31 3.29
CA PHE A 160 -1.41 -0.04 4.50
C PHE A 160 -0.33 0.99 4.82
N LEU A 161 0.52 1.34 3.85
CA LEU A 161 1.57 2.33 4.07
C LEU A 161 1.02 3.73 4.34
N ALA A 162 -0.09 4.11 3.71
CA ALA A 162 -0.72 5.41 3.93
C ALA A 162 -1.13 5.63 5.39
N LEU A 163 -1.60 4.58 6.06
CA LEU A 163 -1.96 4.63 7.48
C LEU A 163 -0.76 4.39 8.42
N LEU A 164 0.25 3.63 7.99
CA LEU A 164 1.39 3.31 8.83
C LEU A 164 2.45 4.43 8.89
N LEU A 165 2.77 5.04 7.75
CA LEU A 165 3.85 6.02 7.64
C LEU A 165 3.67 7.26 8.54
N PRO A 166 2.46 7.80 8.74
CA PRO A 166 2.25 8.88 9.71
C PRO A 166 2.69 8.52 11.13
N ILE A 167 2.49 7.27 11.55
CA ILE A 167 2.89 6.79 12.89
C ILE A 167 4.41 6.66 13.01
N CYS A 168 5.10 6.39 11.91
CA CYS A 168 6.55 6.16 11.89
C CYS A 168 7.36 7.44 11.66
N LEU A 169 6.86 8.37 10.84
CA LEU A 169 7.62 9.50 10.29
C LEU A 169 7.00 10.86 10.58
N ASP A 170 5.82 10.92 11.20
CA ASP A 170 5.08 12.16 11.48
C ASP A 170 4.82 13.01 10.22
N VAL A 171 4.31 12.35 9.18
CA VAL A 171 4.00 12.98 7.89
C VAL A 171 2.52 12.85 7.56
N LYS A 172 1.99 13.84 6.83
CA LYS A 172 0.69 13.69 6.17
C LYS A 172 0.86 12.89 4.89
N VAL A 173 -0.08 12.00 4.60
CA VAL A 173 0.00 11.08 3.47
C VAL A 173 -1.26 11.14 2.62
N VAL A 174 -1.09 11.39 1.32
CA VAL A 174 -2.16 11.28 0.34
C VAL A 174 -1.89 10.06 -0.53
N ALA A 175 -2.81 9.11 -0.55
CA ALA A 175 -2.76 7.95 -1.43
C ALA A 175 -3.74 8.16 -2.57
N SER A 176 -3.28 8.14 -3.83
CA SER A 176 -4.13 8.36 -5.00
C SER A 176 -3.83 7.35 -6.12
N ALA A 177 -4.82 7.13 -6.99
CA ALA A 177 -4.60 6.49 -8.29
C ALA A 177 -3.97 7.45 -9.32
N SER A 178 -4.01 8.77 -9.07
CA SER A 178 -3.43 9.78 -9.93
C SER A 178 -1.91 9.91 -9.70
N PRO A 179 -1.09 9.95 -10.77
CA PRO A 179 0.34 10.27 -10.68
C PRO A 179 0.62 11.75 -10.46
N LEU A 180 -0.40 12.61 -10.54
CA LEU A 180 -0.27 14.05 -10.28
C LEU A 180 -0.58 14.34 -8.81
N PRO A 181 0.28 15.10 -8.10
CA PRO A 181 -0.01 15.52 -6.73
C PRO A 181 -1.31 16.33 -6.74
N LEU A 182 -2.22 15.99 -5.83
CA LEU A 182 -3.50 16.68 -5.67
C LEU A 182 -3.35 17.99 -4.91
N LEU A 183 -2.33 18.06 -4.05
CA LEU A 183 -2.03 19.16 -3.16
C LEU A 183 -0.59 19.60 -3.40
N LEU A 184 -0.34 20.89 -3.31
CA LEU A 184 1.00 21.46 -3.39
C LEU A 184 1.66 21.48 -2.01
N GLU A 185 0.87 21.76 -0.97
CA GLU A 185 1.34 21.98 0.39
C GLU A 185 0.60 21.11 1.43
N ALA A 186 1.22 20.99 2.60
CA ALA A 186 0.72 20.16 3.70
C ALA A 186 -0.49 20.79 4.42
N ASP A 187 -0.68 22.10 4.31
CA ASP A 187 -1.73 22.87 4.96
C ASP A 187 -3.09 22.76 4.24
N GLU A 188 -3.08 22.44 2.94
CA GLU A 188 -4.28 22.20 2.13
C GLU A 188 -5.11 21.01 2.61
N ILE A 189 -4.52 20.11 3.39
CA ILE A 189 -5.21 18.97 4.02
C ILE A 189 -5.27 19.15 5.53
N THR A 190 -6.48 19.20 6.06
CA THR A 190 -6.73 19.26 7.50
C THR A 190 -6.41 17.94 8.20
N GLU A 191 -6.70 16.83 7.54
CA GLU A 191 -6.50 15.48 8.05
C GLU A 191 -5.05 15.01 7.88
N THR A 192 -4.70 13.87 8.49
CA THR A 192 -3.35 13.30 8.37
C THR A 192 -3.24 12.36 7.18
N VAL A 193 -4.29 11.60 6.88
CA VAL A 193 -4.30 10.68 5.74
C VAL A 193 -5.50 10.97 4.85
N PHE A 194 -5.28 11.02 3.54
CA PHE A 194 -6.33 11.09 2.54
C PHE A 194 -6.16 10.00 1.50
N LEU A 195 -7.18 9.14 1.39
CA LEU A 195 -7.28 8.03 0.45
C LEU A 195 -8.16 8.46 -0.74
N ASP A 196 -7.54 9.07 -1.74
CA ASP A 196 -8.21 9.55 -2.94
C ASP A 196 -8.48 8.41 -3.94
N GLY A 197 -9.77 8.13 -4.17
CA GLY A 197 -10.20 7.10 -5.14
C GLY A 197 -9.78 5.68 -4.75
N ALA A 198 -9.64 5.39 -3.45
CA ALA A 198 -9.32 4.05 -2.98
C ALA A 198 -10.43 3.05 -3.34
N HIS A 199 -10.04 1.79 -3.62
CA HIS A 199 -11.02 0.74 -3.87
C HIS A 199 -11.94 0.59 -2.65
N SER A 200 -13.22 0.31 -2.91
CA SER A 200 -14.29 0.15 -1.90
C SER A 200 -13.97 -0.77 -0.70
N PHE A 201 -13.08 -1.77 -0.84
CA PHE A 201 -12.70 -2.64 0.28
C PHE A 201 -11.94 -1.85 1.37
N VAL A 202 -11.15 -0.85 0.95
CA VAL A 202 -10.41 0.01 1.87
C VAL A 202 -11.39 0.79 2.72
N LYS A 203 -12.39 1.41 2.09
CA LYS A 203 -13.47 2.11 2.79
C LYS A 203 -14.28 1.19 3.70
N ALA A 204 -14.55 -0.05 3.28
CA ALA A 204 -15.26 -1.02 4.12
C ALA A 204 -14.48 -1.39 5.40
N LEU A 205 -13.15 -1.54 5.31
CA LEU A 205 -12.30 -1.87 6.46
C LEU A 205 -11.96 -0.65 7.33
N VAL A 206 -11.57 0.47 6.71
CA VAL A 206 -11.12 1.70 7.37
C VAL A 206 -12.31 2.52 7.88
N GLY A 207 -13.42 2.53 7.14
CA GLY A 207 -14.65 3.27 7.44
C GLY A 207 -14.72 4.66 6.80
N GLN A 208 -13.58 5.26 6.46
CA GLN A 208 -13.49 6.64 5.98
C GLN A 208 -12.31 6.82 5.02
N GLU A 209 -12.39 7.83 4.16
CA GLU A 209 -11.36 8.17 3.16
C GLU A 209 -10.37 9.20 3.69
N ARG A 210 -10.82 10.09 4.58
CA ARG A 210 -10.01 11.09 5.26
C ARG A 210 -9.90 10.71 6.73
N VAL A 211 -8.67 10.62 7.25
CA VAL A 211 -8.39 10.10 8.59
C VAL A 211 -7.58 11.11 9.38
N ASN A 212 -8.12 11.53 10.51
CA ASN A 212 -7.44 12.39 11.48
C ASN A 212 -6.43 11.59 12.31
N ILE A 213 -5.48 12.31 12.92
CA ILE A 213 -4.38 11.73 13.71
C ILE A 213 -4.84 10.77 14.81
N ASP A 214 -5.93 11.10 15.50
CA ASP A 214 -6.54 10.31 16.57
C ASP A 214 -7.15 8.99 16.07
N GLN A 215 -7.53 8.96 14.79
CA GLN A 215 -8.20 7.82 14.17
C GLN A 215 -7.26 6.91 13.38
N ILE A 216 -6.00 7.32 13.14
CA ILE A 216 -5.05 6.54 12.34
C ILE A 216 -4.85 5.14 12.93
N LEU A 217 -4.57 5.05 14.22
CA LEU A 217 -4.28 3.76 14.87
C LEU A 217 -5.50 2.82 14.85
N PRO A 218 -6.73 3.24 15.23
CA PRO A 218 -7.92 2.42 15.03
C PRO A 218 -8.14 1.98 13.58
N CYS A 219 -7.97 2.90 12.62
CA CYS A 219 -8.13 2.62 11.19
C CYS A 219 -7.11 1.57 10.69
N LEU A 220 -5.84 1.75 11.05
CA LEU A 220 -4.76 0.83 10.70
C LEU A 220 -5.01 -0.55 11.32
N ARG A 221 -5.45 -0.62 12.58
CA ARG A 221 -5.81 -1.88 13.24
C ARG A 221 -6.90 -2.64 12.49
N ARG A 222 -7.98 -1.96 12.11
CA ARG A 222 -9.08 -2.58 11.34
C ARG A 222 -8.59 -3.09 9.98
N LEU A 223 -7.79 -2.30 9.28
CA LEU A 223 -7.22 -2.69 7.99
C LEU A 223 -6.31 -3.93 8.14
N VAL A 224 -5.40 -3.91 9.10
CA VAL A 224 -4.44 -5.00 9.36
C VAL A 224 -5.16 -6.27 9.81
N ILE A 225 -6.15 -6.18 10.69
CA ILE A 225 -6.96 -7.34 11.10
C ILE A 225 -7.68 -7.92 9.88
N GLY A 226 -8.29 -7.09 9.04
CA GLY A 226 -8.90 -7.56 7.79
C GLY A 226 -7.91 -8.28 6.88
N TYR A 227 -6.67 -7.79 6.80
CA TYR A 227 -5.61 -8.44 6.04
C TYR A 227 -5.20 -9.78 6.65
N LEU A 228 -5.06 -9.87 7.97
CA LEU A 228 -4.72 -11.12 8.66
C LEU A 228 -5.80 -12.18 8.46
N VAL A 229 -7.08 -11.82 8.63
CA VAL A 229 -8.21 -12.73 8.37
C VAL A 229 -8.22 -13.18 6.91
N HIS A 230 -7.95 -12.29 5.96
CA HIS A 230 -7.83 -12.63 4.54
C HIS A 230 -6.68 -13.60 4.27
N LEU A 231 -5.51 -13.34 4.85
CA LEU A 231 -4.35 -14.22 4.71
C LEU A 231 -4.67 -15.62 5.26
N ASP A 232 -5.29 -15.72 6.43
CA ASP A 232 -5.63 -17.01 7.02
C ASP A 232 -6.70 -17.76 6.21
N ALA A 233 -7.75 -17.08 5.73
CA ALA A 233 -8.85 -17.76 5.04
C ALA A 233 -8.59 -18.09 3.56
N ASN A 234 -7.89 -17.21 2.84
CA ASN A 234 -7.83 -17.25 1.38
C ASN A 234 -6.45 -17.54 0.82
N SER A 235 -5.38 -17.26 1.56
CA SER A 235 -4.02 -17.44 1.02
C SER A 235 -3.63 -18.91 0.92
N ARG A 236 -2.79 -19.24 -0.06
CA ARG A 236 -2.36 -20.62 -0.32
C ARG A 236 -0.88 -20.67 -0.67
N GLN A 237 -0.24 -21.77 -0.27
CA GLN A 237 1.09 -22.08 -0.76
C GLN A 237 1.00 -22.66 -2.17
N GLY A 238 1.54 -21.93 -3.15
CA GLY A 238 1.60 -22.34 -4.54
C GLY A 238 2.99 -22.85 -4.94
N ARG A 239 3.13 -23.28 -6.22
CA ARG A 239 4.40 -23.76 -6.78
C ARG A 239 5.50 -22.68 -6.87
N ALA A 240 5.09 -21.41 -7.04
CA ALA A 240 6.00 -20.26 -7.18
C ALA A 240 6.14 -19.44 -5.89
N GLY A 241 5.73 -19.99 -4.74
CA GLY A 241 5.72 -19.32 -3.45
C GLY A 241 4.31 -19.04 -2.92
N TRP A 242 4.21 -18.12 -1.96
CA TRP A 242 2.95 -17.79 -1.29
C TRP A 242 2.06 -16.92 -2.17
N ASP A 243 0.84 -17.40 -2.47
CA ASP A 243 -0.19 -16.64 -3.18
C ASP A 243 -1.19 -16.07 -2.18
N TYR A 244 -1.22 -14.74 -2.07
CA TYR A 244 -2.12 -14.03 -1.17
C TYR A 244 -3.55 -13.93 -1.67
N ARG A 245 -3.80 -14.12 -2.97
CA ARG A 245 -5.13 -14.02 -3.59
C ARG A 245 -5.89 -12.74 -3.20
N TRP A 246 -5.19 -11.60 -3.22
CA TRP A 246 -5.75 -10.29 -2.87
C TRP A 246 -6.95 -9.87 -3.71
N SER A 247 -7.17 -10.51 -4.86
CA SER A 247 -8.40 -10.36 -5.64
C SER A 247 -9.68 -10.76 -4.90
N GLU A 248 -9.59 -11.56 -3.83
CA GLU A 248 -10.71 -11.98 -2.98
C GLU A 248 -10.90 -11.12 -1.72
N ILE A 249 -10.09 -10.05 -1.54
CA ILE A 249 -10.28 -9.16 -0.39
C ILE A 249 -11.61 -8.38 -0.42
N PRO A 250 -12.17 -7.96 -1.57
CA PRO A 250 -13.40 -7.16 -1.58
C PRO A 250 -14.63 -7.85 -0.97
N PRO A 251 -14.96 -9.13 -1.27
CA PRO A 251 -16.07 -9.80 -0.58
C PRO A 251 -15.82 -9.92 0.92
N LEU A 252 -14.59 -10.24 1.35
CA LEU A 252 -14.25 -10.32 2.77
C LEU A 252 -14.43 -8.99 3.49
N ALA A 253 -13.94 -7.90 2.91
CA ALA A 253 -14.11 -6.58 3.50
C ALA A 253 -15.58 -6.18 3.63
N ARG A 254 -16.41 -6.52 2.64
CA ARG A 254 -17.85 -6.28 2.68
C ARG A 254 -18.54 -7.12 3.74
N ASP A 255 -18.19 -8.39 3.86
CA ASP A 255 -18.80 -9.31 4.82
C ASP A 255 -18.43 -8.91 6.27
N LEU A 256 -17.16 -8.58 6.53
CA LEU A 256 -16.71 -8.08 7.84
C LEU A 256 -17.30 -6.69 8.19
N ALA A 257 -17.58 -5.85 7.18
CA ALA A 257 -18.24 -4.57 7.40
C ALA A 257 -19.74 -4.71 7.64
N ALA A 258 -20.37 -5.75 7.11
CA ALA A 258 -21.79 -6.04 7.30
C ALA A 258 -22.06 -6.61 8.70
N ASP A 259 -21.31 -7.62 9.11
CA ASP A 259 -21.44 -8.22 10.43
C ASP A 259 -20.13 -8.88 10.89
N SER A 260 -19.77 -8.65 12.15
CA SER A 260 -18.70 -9.35 12.86
C SER A 260 -18.85 -10.88 12.86
N ALA A 261 -20.07 -11.42 12.75
CA ALA A 261 -20.32 -12.85 12.70
C ALA A 261 -19.64 -13.56 11.51
N TYR A 262 -19.38 -12.83 10.41
CA TYR A 262 -18.64 -13.36 9.27
C TYR A 262 -17.18 -13.72 9.61
N ALA A 263 -16.61 -13.20 10.70
CA ALA A 263 -15.33 -13.67 11.20
C ALA A 263 -15.34 -15.18 11.51
N CYS A 264 -16.45 -15.71 12.04
CA CYS A 264 -16.60 -17.16 12.28
C CYS A 264 -16.71 -17.96 10.97
N PHE A 265 -17.28 -17.38 9.91
CA PHE A 265 -17.31 -18.00 8.60
C PHE A 265 -15.90 -18.18 8.02
N TYR A 266 -15.08 -17.12 8.06
CA TYR A 266 -13.69 -17.19 7.60
C TYR A 266 -12.80 -18.06 8.49
N LEU A 267 -13.06 -18.10 9.80
CA LEU A 267 -12.40 -19.04 10.71
C LEU A 267 -12.69 -20.51 10.30
N LYS A 268 -13.94 -20.85 10.02
CA LYS A 268 -14.30 -22.19 9.54
C LYS A 268 -13.61 -22.51 8.22
N GLN A 269 -13.59 -21.55 7.28
CA GLN A 269 -12.88 -21.72 6.01
C GLN A 269 -11.39 -22.03 6.22
N TRP A 270 -10.73 -21.30 7.12
CA TRP A 270 -9.35 -21.59 7.52
C TRP A 270 -9.22 -22.99 8.14
N GLN A 271 -10.09 -23.38 9.08
CA GLN A 271 -10.08 -24.72 9.71
C GLN A 271 -10.16 -25.85 8.69
N ARG A 272 -11.02 -25.72 7.67
CA ARG A 272 -11.12 -26.68 6.56
C ARG A 272 -9.80 -26.79 5.81
N SER A 273 -9.20 -25.64 5.48
CA SER A 273 -7.93 -25.59 4.74
C SER A 273 -6.76 -26.15 5.55
N ALA A 274 -6.80 -26.03 6.87
CA ALA A 274 -5.80 -26.56 7.80
C ALA A 274 -6.03 -28.04 8.16
N GLY A 275 -7.12 -28.66 7.68
CA GLY A 275 -7.48 -30.05 8.01
C GLY A 275 -7.91 -30.25 9.46
N ALA A 276 -8.34 -29.18 10.15
CA ALA A 276 -8.72 -29.18 11.57
C ALA A 276 -10.24 -29.31 11.79
N ASP A 277 -11.01 -29.65 10.75
CA ASP A 277 -12.48 -29.75 10.79
C ASP A 277 -13.01 -30.87 11.71
N SER A 278 -12.17 -31.87 12.05
CA SER A 278 -12.49 -32.91 13.03
C SER A 278 -11.71 -32.69 14.33
N VAL A 279 -12.39 -32.20 15.36
CA VAL A 279 -11.91 -32.43 16.74
C VAL A 279 -12.12 -33.92 17.00
N PRO A 280 -11.06 -34.72 17.25
CA PRO A 280 -11.25 -36.10 17.68
C PRO A 280 -12.12 -36.09 18.93
N THR A 281 -13.17 -36.90 18.97
CA THR A 281 -14.14 -36.98 20.08
C THR A 281 -13.49 -37.15 21.45
N GLU A 282 -12.26 -37.67 21.51
CA GLU A 282 -11.44 -37.79 22.73
C GLU A 282 -11.06 -36.44 23.38
N ARG A 283 -10.97 -35.35 22.60
CA ARG A 283 -10.64 -34.00 23.14
C ARG A 283 -11.87 -33.19 23.54
N ALA A 284 -13.07 -33.62 23.16
CA ALA A 284 -14.32 -32.94 23.49
C ALA A 284 -14.93 -33.38 24.84
N GLN A 285 -14.34 -34.39 25.50
CA GLN A 285 -14.82 -34.97 26.76
C GLN A 285 -13.95 -34.60 27.98
N ARG A 286 -13.07 -33.61 27.89
CA ARG A 286 -12.31 -33.09 29.04
C ARG A 286 -12.72 -31.66 29.38
#